data_AF-A0AAE1H5R3-F1
#
_entry.id   AF-A0AAE1H5R3-F1
#
_cell.length_a   1.000
_cell.length_b   1.000
_cell.length_c   1.000
_cell.angle_alpha   90.00
_cell.angle_beta   90.00
_cell.angle_gamma   90.00
#
_symmetry.space_group_name_H-M   'P 1'
#
loop_
_entity.id
_entity.type
_entity.pdbx_description
1 polymer ?
#
loop_
_entity_poly.entity_id
_entity_poly.type
_entity_poly.pdbx_seq_one_letter_code
_entity_poly.pdbx_strand_id
1 'polypeptide(L)'
;MVDVVSEYPNANLRGEHPYVHPTLYLEGDPDMPPSDTWNGVIKCTVLPLRDLYLPVLSYKAKGKLMFPLCRTCVEEENTEMRQLTDTWCAPELLLALREKGYRLVEVHEVYQYPRTSKYDPDTRKDGLLSAYVRRFMALKIQASGWPPECDTEEKQAKFVEDALKHDGVTEFLYDYAKLIALVTDNTKEVTGLLPLSDECLQVTWKPVEDSEVCLPTSSLLHAAFTTCHGRMELYKYLDVVKERALYHDTDSVAYISRPGESELPLGTHLGDLTDQIEEDYGPGSFITEFVAGGPKNYAYKVAVGDDVHNIKVCIKVRGISINTSCAPRW
;
A
#
# COMPACT_ATOMS: atom_id res chain seq x y z
N MET A 1 16.51 -5.25 0.33
CA MET A 1 15.41 -4.30 0.65
C MET A 1 14.27 -4.74 -0.22
N VAL A 2 13.09 -4.91 0.34
CA VAL A 2 11.96 -5.49 -0.40
C VAL A 2 10.87 -4.46 -0.63
N ASP A 3 10.14 -4.61 -1.73
CA ASP A 3 9.06 -3.72 -2.15
C ASP A 3 7.84 -4.53 -2.58
N VAL A 4 6.63 -4.07 -2.25
CA VAL A 4 5.38 -4.77 -2.61
C VAL A 4 5.00 -4.44 -4.05
N VAL A 5 4.79 -5.47 -4.86
CA VAL A 5 4.33 -5.32 -6.24
C VAL A 5 2.93 -4.71 -6.27
N SER A 6 2.85 -3.40 -6.55
CA SER A 6 1.60 -2.65 -6.71
C SER A 6 0.67 -2.76 -5.47
N GLU A 7 1.16 -2.26 -4.34
CA GLU A 7 0.50 -2.32 -3.01
C GLU A 7 -0.96 -1.82 -3.00
N TYR A 8 -1.25 -0.60 -3.48
CA TYR A 8 -2.64 -0.13 -3.49
C TYR A 8 -3.57 -0.90 -4.45
N PRO A 9 -3.15 -1.29 -5.66
CA PRO A 9 -3.91 -2.26 -6.46
C PRO A 9 -4.16 -3.56 -5.71
N ASN A 10 -3.16 -4.12 -5.01
CA ASN A 10 -3.34 -5.30 -4.17
C ASN A 10 -4.39 -5.05 -3.06
N ALA A 11 -4.28 -3.94 -2.34
CA ALA A 11 -5.22 -3.53 -1.30
C ALA A 11 -6.65 -3.41 -1.85
N ASN A 12 -6.84 -2.86 -3.05
CA ASN A 12 -8.13 -2.72 -3.70
C ASN A 12 -8.69 -4.05 -4.24
N LEU A 13 -7.82 -4.98 -4.64
CA LEU A 13 -8.21 -6.31 -5.08
C LEU A 13 -8.63 -7.17 -3.88
N ARG A 14 -7.77 -7.26 -2.86
CA ARG A 14 -7.88 -8.23 -1.77
C ARG A 14 -8.58 -7.68 -0.52
N GLY A 15 -8.64 -6.35 -0.39
CA GLY A 15 -9.28 -5.67 0.73
C GLY A 15 -10.81 -5.74 0.70
N GLU A 16 -11.39 -5.93 1.89
CA GLU A 16 -12.84 -5.85 2.07
C GLU A 16 -13.27 -4.38 2.23
N HIS A 17 -14.23 -3.96 1.41
CA HIS A 17 -14.68 -2.57 1.36
C HIS A 17 -16.15 -2.43 1.79
N PRO A 18 -16.48 -1.54 2.75
CA PRO A 18 -17.85 -1.19 3.04
C PRO A 18 -18.50 -0.43 1.90
N TYR A 19 -19.80 -0.65 1.69
CA TYR A 19 -20.59 0.08 0.69
C TYR A 19 -22.04 0.23 1.13
N VAL A 20 -22.82 1.03 0.40
CA VAL A 20 -24.13 1.58 0.81
C VAL A 20 -23.97 2.71 1.84
N HIS A 21 -25.02 3.47 2.11
CA HIS A 21 -25.01 4.48 3.17
C HIS A 21 -24.88 3.82 4.56
N PRO A 22 -24.03 4.36 5.44
CA PRO A 22 -23.88 3.84 6.79
C PRO A 22 -25.05 4.25 7.69
N THR A 23 -25.24 3.48 8.76
CA THR A 23 -25.98 3.92 9.94
C THR A 23 -24.98 4.51 10.93
N LEU A 24 -25.25 5.72 11.41
CA LEU A 24 -24.46 6.38 12.43
C LEU A 24 -25.00 6.01 13.81
N TYR A 25 -24.13 5.45 14.64
CA TYR A 25 -24.38 5.23 16.07
C TYR A 25 -23.54 6.20 16.88
N LEU A 26 -24.16 6.86 17.86
CA LEU A 26 -23.50 7.79 18.75
C LEU A 26 -23.18 7.12 20.10
N GLU A 27 -22.37 7.79 20.91
CA GLU A 27 -22.07 7.35 22.27
C GLU A 27 -23.35 7.02 23.07
N GLY A 28 -23.37 5.82 23.68
CA GLY A 28 -24.47 5.36 24.51
C GLY A 28 -25.69 4.82 23.74
N ASP A 29 -25.64 4.75 22.41
CA ASP A 29 -26.71 4.17 21.61
C ASP A 29 -26.91 2.68 21.95
N PRO A 30 -28.10 2.27 22.45
CA PRO A 30 -28.36 0.89 22.88
C PRO A 30 -28.36 -0.11 21.72
N ASP A 31 -28.58 0.35 20.49
CA ASP A 31 -28.63 -0.47 19.29
C ASP A 31 -27.27 -0.53 18.57
N MET A 32 -26.22 0.07 19.13
CA MET A 32 -24.87 0.03 18.57
C MET A 32 -24.37 -1.42 18.45
N PRO A 33 -23.86 -1.83 17.28
CA PRO A 33 -23.34 -3.17 17.09
C PRO A 33 -22.11 -3.44 17.98
N PRO A 34 -21.92 -4.69 18.44
CA PRO A 34 -20.73 -5.10 19.18
C PRO A 34 -19.44 -4.75 18.46
N SER A 35 -18.41 -4.35 19.22
CA SER A 35 -17.15 -3.84 18.65
C SER A 35 -16.43 -4.80 17.71
N ASP A 36 -16.64 -6.10 17.86
CA ASP A 36 -16.08 -7.14 17.01
C ASP A 36 -16.79 -7.30 15.66
N THR A 37 -17.91 -6.61 15.44
CA THR A 37 -18.69 -6.66 14.20
C THR A 37 -18.58 -5.36 13.37
N TRP A 38 -17.78 -4.41 13.83
CA TRP A 38 -17.59 -3.14 13.13
C TRP A 38 -16.90 -3.33 11.78
N ASN A 39 -17.39 -2.62 10.77
CA ASN A 39 -16.91 -2.75 9.39
C ASN A 39 -16.71 -1.41 8.65
N GLY A 40 -16.90 -0.28 9.33
CA GLY A 40 -16.77 1.04 8.76
C GLY A 40 -15.70 1.87 9.44
N VAL A 41 -16.07 3.07 9.87
CA VAL A 41 -15.14 4.04 10.45
C VAL A 41 -15.59 4.39 11.86
N ILE A 42 -14.66 4.38 12.81
CA ILE A 42 -14.94 4.48 14.23
C ILE A 42 -14.11 5.59 14.83
N LYS A 43 -14.78 6.57 15.42
CA LYS A 43 -14.17 7.58 16.27
C LYS A 43 -14.25 7.09 17.70
N CYS A 44 -13.09 6.83 18.30
CA CYS A 44 -13.03 6.27 19.64
C CYS A 44 -11.79 6.76 20.39
N THR A 45 -11.77 6.53 21.69
CA THR A 45 -10.60 6.70 22.54
C THR A 45 -10.05 5.33 22.88
N VAL A 46 -8.75 5.14 22.65
CA VAL A 46 -8.04 3.89 22.92
C VAL A 46 -6.84 4.13 23.81
N LEU A 47 -6.48 3.11 24.58
CA LEU A 47 -5.28 3.07 25.40
C LEU A 47 -4.32 2.00 24.85
N PRO A 48 -3.21 2.39 24.20
CA PRO A 48 -2.18 1.46 23.74
C PRO A 48 -1.40 0.81 24.91
N LEU A 49 -0.80 -0.36 24.67
CA LEU A 49 0.22 -0.92 25.58
C LEU A 49 1.45 0.00 25.66
N ARG A 50 2.19 -0.04 26.77
CA ARG A 50 3.38 0.82 26.98
C ARG A 50 4.53 0.47 26.05
N ASP A 51 4.79 -0.83 25.90
CA ASP A 51 6.01 -1.36 25.27
C ASP A 51 5.66 -2.17 24.02
N LEU A 52 4.70 -1.68 23.25
CA LEU A 52 4.34 -2.32 21.99
C LEU A 52 5.42 -1.99 20.94
N TYR A 53 6.17 -3.01 20.52
CA TYR A 53 7.27 -2.84 19.56
C TYR A 53 6.82 -2.19 18.25
N LEU A 54 5.69 -2.66 17.69
CA LEU A 54 5.13 -2.15 16.44
C LEU A 54 3.72 -1.58 16.66
N PRO A 55 3.59 -0.26 16.86
CA PRO A 55 2.30 0.40 17.00
C PRO A 55 1.44 0.28 15.75
N VAL A 56 0.13 0.12 15.93
CA VAL A 56 -0.83 -0.13 14.82
C VAL A 56 -1.53 1.15 14.38
N LEU A 57 -2.06 1.90 15.34
CA LEU A 57 -2.98 2.99 15.06
C LEU A 57 -2.24 4.27 14.74
N SER A 58 -2.61 4.86 13.61
CA SER A 58 -2.08 6.14 13.19
C SER A 58 -2.68 7.28 14.02
N TYR A 59 -1.90 8.35 14.19
CA TYR A 59 -2.29 9.56 14.91
C TYR A 59 -1.60 10.75 14.26
N LYS A 60 -2.36 11.82 13.98
CA LYS A 60 -1.79 13.03 13.40
C LYS A 60 -1.41 14.02 14.51
N ALA A 61 -0.12 14.25 14.69
CA ALA A 61 0.38 15.30 15.60
C ALA A 61 1.46 16.13 14.92
N LYS A 62 1.50 17.43 15.25
CA LYS A 62 2.45 18.41 14.68
C LYS A 62 2.49 18.39 13.13
N GLY A 63 1.33 18.19 12.48
CA GLY A 63 1.19 18.14 11.02
C GLY A 63 1.71 16.86 10.35
N LYS A 64 2.17 15.87 11.12
CA LYS A 64 2.71 14.60 10.61
C LYS A 64 1.84 13.43 11.03
N LEU A 65 1.71 12.43 10.16
CA LEU A 65 1.13 11.13 10.50
C LEU A 65 2.20 10.32 11.25
N MET A 66 1.86 9.84 12.44
CA MET A 66 2.74 9.07 13.31
C MET A 66 1.99 7.84 13.84
N PHE A 67 2.69 6.93 14.49
CA PHE A 67 2.11 5.74 15.14
C PHE A 67 2.53 5.69 16.62
N PRO A 68 2.06 6.64 17.45
CA PRO A 68 2.50 6.74 18.84
C PRO A 68 1.79 5.75 19.76
N LEU A 69 2.39 5.50 20.93
CA LEU A 69 1.75 4.80 22.06
C LEU A 69 1.30 5.75 23.17
N CYS A 70 1.50 7.05 22.97
CA CYS A 70 1.16 8.10 23.91
C CYS A 70 0.93 9.42 23.18
N ARG A 71 -0.27 10.00 23.35
CA ARG A 71 -0.62 11.32 22.82
C ARG A 71 0.31 12.42 23.32
N THR A 72 0.45 12.55 24.64
CA THR A 72 1.26 13.61 25.26
C THR A 72 2.74 13.53 24.87
N CYS A 73 3.28 12.32 24.64
CA CYS A 73 4.68 12.19 24.21
C CYS A 73 4.93 12.83 22.85
N VAL A 74 3.96 12.75 21.92
CA VAL A 74 4.13 13.31 20.57
C VAL A 74 3.65 14.76 20.45
N GLU A 75 2.67 15.17 21.25
CA GLU A 75 2.15 16.53 21.25
C GLU A 75 3.00 17.48 22.08
N GLU A 76 3.28 17.09 23.31
CA GLU A 76 3.81 17.97 24.37
C GLU A 76 5.15 17.50 24.93
N GLU A 77 5.69 16.37 24.43
CA GLU A 77 6.92 15.75 24.94
C GLU A 77 6.84 15.41 26.45
N ASN A 78 5.63 15.09 26.93
CA ASN A 78 5.32 14.70 28.31
C ASN A 78 4.64 13.30 28.37
N THR A 79 4.58 12.65 29.54
CA THR A 79 4.17 11.23 29.70
C THR A 79 2.83 11.02 30.43
N GLU A 80 2.07 12.08 30.70
CA GLU A 80 0.93 12.03 31.62
C GLU A 80 -0.34 11.39 31.04
N MET A 81 -0.70 11.68 29.78
CA MET A 81 -1.90 11.13 29.14
C MET A 81 -1.56 10.37 27.87
N ARG A 82 -1.73 9.05 27.92
CA ARG A 82 -1.37 8.12 26.85
C ARG A 82 -2.49 7.80 25.87
N GLN A 83 -3.74 8.07 26.25
CA GLN A 83 -4.90 7.73 25.44
C GLN A 83 -4.87 8.50 24.12
N LEU A 84 -5.20 7.81 23.04
CA LEU A 84 -5.33 8.36 21.70
C LEU A 84 -6.83 8.47 21.39
N THR A 85 -7.26 9.63 20.90
CA THR A 85 -8.61 9.82 20.37
C THR A 85 -8.48 10.24 18.92
N ASP A 86 -8.95 9.39 18.01
CA ASP A 86 -8.96 9.66 16.58
C ASP A 86 -10.04 8.79 15.92
N THR A 87 -10.07 8.84 14.59
CA THR A 87 -11.01 8.12 13.75
C THR A 87 -10.26 7.10 12.90
N TRP A 88 -10.57 5.82 13.07
CA TRP A 88 -9.90 4.72 12.39
C TRP A 88 -10.85 3.85 11.57
N CYS A 89 -10.35 3.29 10.48
CA CYS A 89 -11.05 2.22 9.76
C CYS A 89 -11.09 0.96 10.63
N ALA A 90 -12.21 0.23 10.58
CA ALA A 90 -12.42 -0.96 11.40
C ALA A 90 -11.29 -2.00 11.30
N PRO A 91 -10.71 -2.33 10.13
CA PRO A 91 -9.68 -3.37 10.06
C PRO A 91 -8.45 -3.09 10.95
N GLU A 92 -7.92 -1.86 10.95
CA GLU A 92 -6.79 -1.45 11.81
C GLU A 92 -7.18 -1.40 13.28
N LEU A 93 -8.36 -0.86 13.59
CA LEU A 93 -8.85 -0.79 14.97
C LEU A 93 -9.03 -2.19 15.56
N LEU A 94 -9.62 -3.11 14.79
CA LEU A 94 -9.85 -4.48 15.22
C LEU A 94 -8.53 -5.23 15.42
N LEU A 95 -7.55 -5.05 14.53
CA LEU A 95 -6.19 -5.59 14.72
C LEU A 95 -5.58 -5.09 16.03
N ALA A 96 -5.66 -3.78 16.28
CA ALA A 96 -5.13 -3.16 17.49
C ALA A 96 -5.78 -3.74 18.76
N LEU A 97 -7.12 -3.84 18.78
CA LEU A 97 -7.89 -4.31 19.93
C LEU A 97 -7.72 -5.83 20.17
N ARG A 98 -7.78 -6.65 19.12
CA ARG A 98 -7.80 -8.12 19.23
C ARG A 98 -6.43 -8.73 19.40
N GLU A 99 -5.44 -8.22 18.67
CA GLU A 99 -4.16 -8.89 18.53
C GLU A 99 -3.01 -8.14 19.21
N LYS A 100 -3.11 -6.81 19.32
CA LYS A 100 -2.04 -5.96 19.85
C LYS A 100 -2.36 -5.38 21.23
N GLY A 101 -3.47 -5.80 21.84
CA GLY A 101 -3.82 -5.54 23.24
C GLY A 101 -4.32 -4.13 23.55
N TYR A 102 -4.61 -3.31 22.55
CA TYR A 102 -5.17 -1.98 22.78
C TYR A 102 -6.48 -2.12 23.55
N ARG A 103 -6.70 -1.22 24.51
CA ARG A 103 -7.96 -1.15 25.25
C ARG A 103 -8.83 -0.07 24.66
N LEU A 104 -10.05 -0.42 24.28
CA LEU A 104 -11.10 0.55 23.98
C LEU A 104 -11.52 1.23 25.30
N VAL A 105 -11.43 2.56 25.36
CA VAL A 105 -11.79 3.37 26.53
C VAL A 105 -13.20 3.93 26.37
N GLU A 106 -13.47 4.52 25.22
CA GLU A 106 -14.72 5.23 24.94
C GLU A 106 -15.00 5.20 23.43
N VAL A 107 -16.27 5.12 23.05
CA VAL A 107 -16.73 5.11 21.66
C VAL A 107 -17.56 6.36 21.43
N HIS A 108 -17.13 7.22 20.51
CA HIS A 108 -17.80 8.49 20.22
C HIS A 108 -18.81 8.33 19.09
N GLU A 109 -18.36 7.75 17.97
CA GLU A 109 -19.15 7.62 16.74
C GLU A 109 -18.76 6.33 16.01
N VAL A 110 -19.76 5.57 15.54
CA VAL A 110 -19.57 4.40 14.69
C VAL A 110 -20.38 4.59 13.41
N TYR A 111 -19.69 4.67 12.28
CA TYR A 111 -20.30 4.60 10.96
C TYR A 111 -20.34 3.13 10.52
N GLN A 112 -21.42 2.43 10.85
CA GLN A 112 -21.59 1.02 10.51
C GLN A 112 -22.20 0.87 9.13
N TYR A 113 -21.62 0.01 8.29
CA TYR A 113 -22.16 -0.26 6.96
C TYR A 113 -22.97 -1.56 6.95
N PRO A 114 -24.11 -1.59 6.25
CA PRO A 114 -24.94 -2.80 6.21
C PRO A 114 -24.32 -3.90 5.33
N ARG A 115 -23.36 -3.55 4.46
CA ARG A 115 -22.74 -4.49 3.53
C ARG A 115 -21.27 -4.18 3.30
N THR A 116 -20.51 -5.24 3.09
CA THR A 116 -19.12 -5.22 2.66
C THR A 116 -18.96 -6.05 1.40
N SER A 117 -17.93 -5.74 0.62
CA SER A 117 -17.64 -6.42 -0.63
C SER A 117 -16.14 -6.72 -0.71
N LYS A 118 -15.80 -7.97 -1.01
CA LYS A 118 -14.44 -8.49 -1.10
C LYS A 118 -14.36 -9.43 -2.29
N TYR A 119 -13.20 -9.44 -2.96
CA TYR A 119 -12.92 -10.41 -3.99
C TYR A 119 -12.88 -11.83 -3.40
N ASP A 120 -13.58 -12.76 -4.06
CA ASP A 120 -13.55 -14.18 -3.75
C ASP A 120 -12.67 -14.89 -4.79
N PRO A 121 -11.50 -15.42 -4.41
CA PRO A 121 -10.60 -16.09 -5.35
C PRO A 121 -11.13 -17.44 -5.85
N ASP A 122 -11.96 -18.13 -5.07
CA ASP A 122 -12.48 -19.46 -5.41
C ASP A 122 -13.60 -19.35 -6.44
N THR A 123 -14.54 -18.41 -6.22
CA THR A 123 -15.66 -18.18 -7.14
C THR A 123 -15.37 -17.13 -8.21
N ARG A 124 -14.26 -16.40 -8.09
CA ARG A 124 -13.88 -15.22 -8.89
C ARG A 124 -14.92 -14.11 -8.85
N LYS A 125 -15.80 -14.11 -7.84
CA LYS A 125 -16.79 -13.05 -7.66
C LYS A 125 -16.08 -11.75 -7.28
N ASP A 126 -16.35 -10.71 -8.04
CA ASP A 126 -15.73 -9.41 -7.82
C ASP A 126 -16.20 -8.75 -6.51
N GLY A 127 -15.23 -8.18 -5.80
CA GLY A 127 -15.42 -7.15 -4.80
C GLY A 127 -15.69 -5.78 -5.44
N LEU A 128 -15.77 -4.73 -4.62
CA LEU A 128 -16.13 -3.39 -5.10
C LEU A 128 -15.15 -2.83 -6.15
N LEU A 129 -13.85 -3.04 -5.96
CA LEU A 129 -12.79 -2.50 -6.80
C LEU A 129 -11.99 -3.58 -7.56
N SER A 130 -12.25 -4.86 -7.29
CA SER A 130 -11.46 -5.96 -7.85
C SER A 130 -11.55 -6.04 -9.37
N ALA A 131 -12.76 -5.88 -9.94
CA ALA A 131 -12.95 -5.95 -11.39
C ALA A 131 -12.09 -4.91 -12.13
N TYR A 132 -12.02 -3.70 -11.57
CA TYR A 132 -11.18 -2.63 -12.08
C TYR A 132 -9.70 -3.01 -11.97
N VAL A 133 -9.23 -3.44 -10.80
CA VAL A 133 -7.82 -3.82 -10.60
C VAL A 133 -7.41 -4.95 -11.54
N ARG A 134 -8.18 -6.04 -11.59
CA ARG A 134 -7.89 -7.21 -12.45
C ARG A 134 -7.73 -6.79 -13.91
N ARG A 135 -8.61 -5.92 -14.39
CA ARG A 135 -8.55 -5.39 -15.77
C ARG A 135 -7.27 -4.60 -16.03
N PHE A 136 -6.93 -3.64 -15.17
CA PHE A 136 -5.76 -2.79 -15.39
C PHE A 136 -4.43 -3.52 -15.15
N MET A 137 -4.42 -4.52 -14.25
CA MET A 137 -3.26 -5.40 -14.07
C MET A 137 -3.03 -6.29 -15.30
N ALA A 138 -4.09 -6.81 -15.92
CA ALA A 138 -3.98 -7.53 -17.18
C ALA A 138 -3.31 -6.68 -18.27
N LEU A 139 -3.78 -5.43 -18.41
CA LEU A 139 -3.20 -4.48 -19.37
C LEU A 139 -1.74 -4.17 -19.07
N LYS A 140 -1.39 -3.97 -17.79
CA LYS A 140 0.00 -3.72 -17.35
C LYS A 140 0.90 -4.91 -17.73
N ILE A 141 0.49 -6.13 -17.42
CA ILE A 141 1.25 -7.35 -17.72
C ILE A 141 1.44 -7.49 -19.24
N GLN A 142 0.38 -7.28 -20.03
CA GLN A 142 0.45 -7.34 -21.50
C GLN A 142 1.42 -6.31 -22.08
N ALA A 143 1.44 -5.09 -21.54
CA ALA A 143 2.33 -4.03 -22.00
C ALA A 143 3.81 -4.27 -21.60
N SER A 144 4.06 -4.92 -20.45
CA SER A 144 5.41 -5.22 -19.98
C SER A 144 6.10 -6.38 -20.71
N GLY A 145 5.34 -7.22 -21.42
CA GLY A 145 5.85 -8.41 -22.09
C GLY A 145 6.13 -9.57 -21.12
N TRP A 146 6.73 -10.64 -21.63
CA TRP A 146 7.04 -11.83 -20.82
C TRP A 146 8.23 -11.58 -19.88
N PRO A 147 8.18 -12.06 -18.62
CA PRO A 147 9.37 -12.09 -17.77
C PRO A 147 10.54 -12.80 -18.47
N PRO A 148 11.79 -12.42 -18.19
CA PRO A 148 12.97 -13.05 -18.80
C PRO A 148 13.01 -14.58 -18.62
N GLU A 149 12.51 -15.07 -17.49
CA GLU A 149 12.42 -16.50 -17.21
C GLU A 149 11.38 -17.25 -18.06
N CYS A 150 10.42 -16.56 -18.69
CA CYS A 150 9.33 -17.12 -19.51
C CYS A 150 9.71 -17.23 -20.99
N ASP A 151 10.83 -17.91 -21.27
CA ASP A 151 11.41 -18.11 -22.59
C ASP A 151 10.79 -19.26 -23.41
N THR A 152 9.95 -20.09 -22.79
CA THR A 152 9.24 -21.20 -23.44
C THR A 152 7.73 -21.06 -23.31
N GLU A 153 6.98 -21.63 -24.26
CA GLU A 153 5.51 -21.66 -24.25
C GLU A 153 4.96 -22.30 -22.97
N GLU A 154 5.64 -23.33 -22.43
CA GLU A 154 5.26 -24.00 -21.18
C GLU A 154 5.39 -23.06 -19.97
N LYS A 155 6.46 -22.27 -19.89
CA LYS A 155 6.66 -21.30 -18.81
C LYS A 155 5.72 -20.11 -18.93
N GLN A 156 5.41 -19.67 -20.15
CA GLN A 156 4.41 -18.64 -20.41
C GLN A 156 3.01 -19.12 -20.01
N ALA A 157 2.64 -20.36 -20.35
CA ALA A 157 1.36 -20.95 -19.95
C ALA A 157 1.26 -21.08 -18.42
N LYS A 158 2.34 -21.50 -17.76
CA LYS A 158 2.41 -21.57 -16.30
C LYS A 158 2.30 -20.18 -15.65
N PHE A 159 2.98 -19.17 -16.19
CA PHE A 159 2.87 -17.79 -15.71
C PHE A 159 1.44 -17.25 -15.86
N VAL A 160 0.76 -17.56 -16.96
CA VAL A 160 -0.66 -17.21 -17.16
C VAL A 160 -1.55 -17.95 -16.16
N GLU A 161 -1.31 -19.23 -15.90
CA GLU A 161 -2.03 -20.01 -14.89
C GLU A 161 -1.81 -19.46 -13.47
N ASP A 162 -0.58 -19.11 -13.12
CA ASP A 162 -0.23 -18.54 -11.82
C ASP A 162 -0.83 -17.13 -11.68
N ALA A 163 -0.78 -16.29 -12.71
CA ALA A 163 -1.46 -14.99 -12.72
C ALA A 163 -2.99 -15.13 -12.66
N LEU A 164 -3.57 -16.16 -13.29
CA LEU A 164 -5.00 -16.49 -13.17
C LEU A 164 -5.37 -16.91 -11.75
N LYS A 165 -4.50 -17.68 -11.09
CA LYS A 165 -4.72 -18.21 -9.75
C LYS A 165 -4.52 -17.15 -8.67
N HIS A 166 -3.50 -16.31 -8.81
CA HIS A 166 -3.15 -15.28 -7.83
C HIS A 166 -3.91 -13.98 -8.04
N ASP A 167 -4.14 -13.59 -9.30
CA ASP A 167 -4.66 -12.25 -9.67
C ASP A 167 -6.04 -12.32 -10.37
N GLY A 168 -6.57 -13.52 -10.61
CA GLY A 168 -7.94 -13.72 -11.10
C GLY A 168 -8.22 -13.22 -12.51
N VAL A 169 -7.20 -12.96 -13.32
CA VAL A 169 -7.28 -12.16 -14.55
C VAL A 169 -8.03 -12.88 -15.69
N THR A 170 -9.18 -12.38 -16.18
CA THR A 170 -9.71 -12.81 -17.49
C THR A 170 -10.61 -11.75 -18.17
N GLU A 171 -10.47 -11.69 -19.51
CA GLU A 171 -11.28 -11.10 -20.60
C GLU A 171 -10.95 -9.72 -21.22
N PHE A 172 -10.97 -9.72 -22.57
CA PHE A 172 -10.66 -8.65 -23.52
C PHE A 172 -11.91 -7.86 -23.95
N LEU A 173 -11.77 -6.58 -24.30
CA LEU A 173 -12.85 -5.75 -24.84
C LEU A 173 -12.35 -4.85 -26.00
N TYR A 174 -13.10 -4.88 -27.10
CA TYR A 174 -12.76 -4.36 -28.44
C TYR A 174 -13.69 -3.21 -28.91
N ASP A 175 -13.88 -2.14 -28.12
CA ASP A 175 -14.84 -1.08 -28.48
C ASP A 175 -14.18 0.28 -28.80
N TYR A 176 -14.03 0.53 -30.10
CA TYR A 176 -13.49 1.74 -30.73
C TYR A 176 -14.35 3.00 -30.50
N ALA A 177 -15.63 2.86 -30.19
CA ALA A 177 -16.54 4.01 -30.04
C ALA A 177 -16.22 4.85 -28.79
N LYS A 178 -15.71 4.22 -27.73
CA LYS A 178 -15.30 4.91 -26.49
C LYS A 178 -14.01 5.73 -26.67
N LEU A 179 -13.15 5.35 -27.61
CA LEU A 179 -11.90 6.05 -27.90
C LEU A 179 -12.15 7.42 -28.55
N ILE A 180 -13.05 7.47 -29.54
CA ILE A 180 -13.39 8.71 -30.26
C ILE A 180 -13.99 9.76 -29.33
N ALA A 181 -14.83 9.35 -28.38
CA ALA A 181 -15.46 10.25 -27.40
C ALA A 181 -14.46 10.90 -26.44
N LEU A 182 -13.29 10.27 -26.24
CA LEU A 182 -12.29 10.71 -25.27
C LEU A 182 -11.26 11.67 -25.88
N VAL A 183 -10.93 11.48 -27.17
CA VAL A 183 -9.97 12.32 -27.92
C VAL A 183 -10.60 13.63 -28.40
N THR A 184 -11.92 13.70 -28.49
CA THR A 184 -12.66 14.91 -28.93
C THR A 184 -13.14 15.79 -27.78
N ASP A 185 -12.79 15.46 -26.53
CA ASP A 185 -13.19 16.20 -25.34
C ASP A 185 -12.22 17.37 -25.06
N ASN A 186 -12.67 18.60 -25.33
CA ASN A 186 -11.88 19.82 -25.18
C ASN A 186 -11.52 20.18 -23.72
N THR A 187 -11.99 19.42 -22.73
CA THR A 187 -11.64 19.61 -21.30
C THR A 187 -10.41 18.80 -20.87
N LYS A 188 -9.87 17.97 -21.76
CA LYS A 188 -8.78 17.02 -21.49
C LYS A 188 -7.63 17.24 -22.46
N GLU A 189 -6.41 17.36 -21.94
CA GLU A 189 -5.21 17.36 -22.77
C GLU A 189 -4.64 15.93 -22.81
N VAL A 190 -4.67 15.29 -23.98
CA VAL A 190 -4.07 13.97 -24.18
C VAL A 190 -2.55 14.09 -24.10
N THR A 191 -1.95 13.47 -23.08
CA THR A 191 -0.51 13.49 -22.78
C THR A 191 0.24 12.28 -23.33
N GLY A 192 -0.46 11.23 -23.77
CA GLY A 192 0.17 10.07 -24.37
C GLY A 192 -0.83 9.14 -25.05
N LEU A 193 -0.42 8.59 -26.19
CA LEU A 193 -1.15 7.55 -26.92
C LEU A 193 -0.19 6.38 -27.09
N LEU A 194 -0.46 5.27 -26.40
CA LEU A 194 0.34 4.05 -26.49
C LEU A 194 -0.49 2.97 -27.20
N PRO A 195 -0.14 2.58 -28.43
CA PRO A 195 -0.78 1.45 -29.09
C PRO A 195 -0.36 0.18 -28.36
N LEU A 196 -1.34 -0.49 -27.77
CA LEU A 196 -1.15 -1.75 -27.05
C LEU A 196 -1.36 -2.96 -27.99
N SER A 197 -2.07 -2.76 -29.11
CA SER A 197 -2.20 -3.71 -30.23
C SER A 197 -2.80 -3.01 -31.46
N ASP A 198 -3.04 -3.77 -32.55
CA ASP A 198 -3.74 -3.29 -33.75
C ASP A 198 -5.19 -2.81 -33.46
N GLU A 199 -5.75 -3.15 -32.30
CA GLU A 199 -7.14 -2.85 -31.92
C GLU A 199 -7.26 -2.13 -30.55
N CYS A 200 -6.15 -1.79 -29.88
CA CYS A 200 -6.16 -1.19 -28.55
C CYS A 200 -5.19 -0.01 -28.41
N LEU A 201 -5.70 1.13 -27.94
CA LEU A 201 -4.93 2.36 -27.73
C LEU A 201 -5.13 2.85 -26.30
N GLN A 202 -4.06 2.86 -25.50
CA GLN A 202 -4.06 3.50 -24.19
C GLN A 202 -3.90 5.01 -24.37
N VAL A 203 -4.85 5.77 -23.84
CA VAL A 203 -4.84 7.24 -23.85
C VAL A 203 -4.58 7.75 -22.44
N THR A 204 -3.45 8.42 -22.25
CA THR A 204 -3.15 9.17 -21.03
C THR A 204 -3.51 10.63 -21.27
N TRP A 205 -4.18 11.26 -20.31
CA TRP A 205 -4.55 12.67 -20.39
C TRP A 205 -4.43 13.33 -19.03
N LYS A 206 -4.27 14.65 -19.03
CA LYS A 206 -4.34 15.49 -17.84
C LYS A 206 -5.41 16.57 -18.05
N PRO A 207 -6.11 17.00 -17.00
CA PRO A 207 -6.95 18.18 -17.10
C PRO A 207 -6.09 19.41 -17.39
N VAL A 208 -6.60 20.34 -18.20
CA VAL A 208 -5.87 21.57 -18.58
C VAL A 208 -5.67 22.51 -17.37
N GLU A 209 -6.47 22.36 -16.32
CA GLU A 209 -6.31 23.04 -15.03
C GLU A 209 -6.34 22.01 -13.88
N ASP A 210 -5.37 22.08 -12.97
CA ASP A 210 -5.39 21.35 -11.70
C ASP A 210 -6.52 21.91 -10.84
N SER A 211 -7.68 21.25 -10.90
CA SER A 211 -8.80 21.57 -10.03
C SER A 211 -8.83 20.57 -8.88
N GLU A 212 -8.67 21.05 -7.64
CA GLU A 212 -8.97 20.30 -6.40
C GLU A 212 -10.50 20.09 -6.23
N VAL A 213 -11.24 19.96 -7.33
CA VAL A 213 -12.67 19.67 -7.28
C VAL A 213 -12.79 18.18 -6.99
N CYS A 214 -12.97 17.84 -5.71
CA CYS A 214 -13.47 16.52 -5.33
C CYS A 214 -14.73 16.26 -6.14
N LEU A 215 -14.69 15.24 -7.00
CA LEU A 215 -15.87 14.87 -7.75
C LEU A 215 -16.96 14.47 -6.75
N PRO A 216 -18.25 14.76 -7.02
CA PRO A 216 -19.35 14.25 -6.18
C PRO A 216 -19.36 12.72 -6.04
N THR A 217 -18.60 12.02 -6.89
CA THR A 217 -18.40 10.56 -6.91
C THR A 217 -17.15 10.10 -6.14
N SER A 218 -16.31 11.01 -5.63
CA SER A 218 -15.12 10.67 -4.85
C SER A 218 -15.52 10.15 -3.46
N SER A 219 -15.25 8.87 -3.20
CA SER A 219 -15.50 8.26 -1.91
C SER A 219 -14.27 8.33 -1.01
N LEU A 220 -14.27 9.28 -0.07
CA LEU A 220 -13.23 9.40 0.96
C LEU A 220 -13.12 8.12 1.80
N LEU A 221 -14.24 7.45 2.05
CA LEU A 221 -14.29 6.17 2.75
C LEU A 221 -13.46 5.11 2.03
N HIS A 222 -13.67 4.94 0.72
CA HIS A 222 -12.94 3.93 -0.03
C HIS A 222 -11.45 4.25 -0.10
N ALA A 223 -11.08 5.53 -0.25
CA ALA A 223 -9.68 5.95 -0.15
C ALA A 223 -9.07 5.63 1.24
N ALA A 224 -9.80 5.87 2.32
CA ALA A 224 -9.35 5.53 3.67
C ALA A 224 -9.14 4.02 3.82
N PHE A 225 -10.08 3.20 3.33
CA PHE A 225 -9.98 1.74 3.34
C PHE A 225 -8.84 1.21 2.45
N THR A 226 -8.61 1.77 1.27
CA THR A 226 -7.46 1.44 0.42
C THR A 226 -6.15 1.63 1.19
N THR A 227 -5.98 2.78 1.85
CA THR A 227 -4.75 3.04 2.62
C THR A 227 -4.65 2.21 3.90
N CYS A 228 -5.78 1.92 4.54
CA CYS A 228 -5.87 1.02 5.69
C CYS A 228 -5.39 -0.38 5.32
N HIS A 229 -5.90 -0.95 4.23
CA HIS A 229 -5.50 -2.27 3.76
C HIS A 229 -4.03 -2.32 3.33
N GLY A 230 -3.54 -1.25 2.68
CA GLY A 230 -2.12 -1.11 2.36
C GLY A 230 -1.21 -1.14 3.60
N ARG A 231 -1.53 -0.32 4.61
CA ARG A 231 -0.82 -0.33 5.91
C ARG A 231 -0.90 -1.67 6.62
N MET A 232 -2.05 -2.34 6.58
CA MET A 232 -2.20 -3.68 7.15
C MET A 232 -1.34 -4.71 6.44
N GLU A 233 -1.18 -4.62 5.11
CA GLU A 233 -0.30 -5.50 4.36
C GLU A 233 1.16 -5.31 4.78
N LEU A 234 1.61 -4.05 4.82
CA LEU A 234 2.94 -3.71 5.32
C LEU A 234 3.15 -4.21 6.76
N TYR A 235 2.13 -4.06 7.62
CA TYR A 235 2.18 -4.48 9.02
C TYR A 235 2.44 -5.99 9.15
N LYS A 236 1.88 -6.83 8.27
CA LYS A 236 2.15 -8.29 8.29
C LYS A 236 3.64 -8.58 8.11
N TYR A 237 4.29 -7.90 7.18
CA TYR A 237 5.72 -8.07 6.92
C TYR A 237 6.56 -7.60 8.11
N LEU A 238 6.20 -6.44 8.68
CA LEU A 238 6.86 -5.91 9.88
C LEU A 238 6.69 -6.83 11.10
N ASP A 239 5.56 -7.51 11.25
CA ASP A 239 5.33 -8.48 12.34
C ASP A 239 6.15 -9.77 12.18
N VAL A 240 6.55 -10.12 10.94
CA VAL A 240 7.47 -11.24 10.65
C VAL A 240 8.91 -10.86 10.96
N VAL A 241 9.38 -9.69 10.48
CA VAL A 241 10.78 -9.28 10.65
C VAL A 241 11.07 -8.66 12.02
N LYS A 242 10.08 -8.08 12.69
CA LYS A 242 10.16 -7.48 14.03
C LYS A 242 11.39 -6.57 14.16
N GLU A 243 12.26 -6.84 15.14
CA GLU A 243 13.49 -6.11 15.44
C GLU A 243 14.49 -6.05 14.28
N ARG A 244 14.33 -6.88 13.26
CA ARG A 244 15.15 -6.81 12.04
C ARG A 244 14.71 -5.70 11.09
N ALA A 245 13.50 -5.14 11.22
CA ALA A 245 13.08 -3.99 10.42
C ALA A 245 13.92 -2.76 10.77
N LEU A 246 14.71 -2.29 9.80
CA LEU A 246 15.52 -1.08 9.91
C LEU A 246 14.75 0.17 9.48
N TYR A 247 13.91 0.03 8.46
CA TYR A 247 13.16 1.13 7.88
C TYR A 247 11.97 0.60 7.05
N HIS A 248 10.89 1.37 6.97
CA HIS A 248 9.79 1.09 6.07
C HIS A 248 9.20 2.39 5.51
N ASP A 249 8.74 2.37 4.26
CA ASP A 249 8.02 3.49 3.64
C ASP A 249 6.99 2.96 2.66
N THR A 250 5.71 3.19 2.98
CA THR A 250 4.53 2.86 2.17
C THR A 250 4.40 1.37 1.84
N ASP A 251 5.16 0.88 0.87
CA ASP A 251 5.16 -0.45 0.28
C ASP A 251 6.51 -1.18 0.45
N SER A 252 7.54 -0.50 0.97
CA SER A 252 8.90 -1.06 1.10
C SER A 252 9.33 -1.33 2.54
N VAL A 253 10.15 -2.38 2.72
CA VAL A 253 10.79 -2.74 4.00
C VAL A 253 12.29 -2.98 3.79
N ALA A 254 13.11 -2.25 4.53
CA ALA A 254 14.52 -2.57 4.73
C ALA A 254 14.67 -3.35 6.04
N TYR A 255 15.25 -4.54 5.97
CA TYR A 255 15.43 -5.38 7.14
C TYR A 255 16.76 -6.14 7.10
N ILE A 256 17.22 -6.59 8.27
CA ILE A 256 18.42 -7.42 8.41
C ILE A 256 18.07 -8.86 8.03
N SER A 257 18.81 -9.46 7.09
CA SER A 257 18.79 -10.91 6.86
C SER A 257 19.83 -11.60 7.75
N ARG A 258 19.46 -12.74 8.35
CA ARG A 258 20.35 -13.51 9.24
C ARG A 258 20.18 -15.00 8.98
N PRO A 259 21.28 -15.78 8.92
CA PRO A 259 21.21 -17.22 8.74
C PRO A 259 20.33 -17.89 9.80
N GLY A 260 19.32 -18.65 9.36
CA GLY A 260 18.43 -19.41 10.24
C GLY A 260 17.21 -18.65 10.76
N GLU A 261 17.06 -17.37 10.43
CA GLU A 261 15.84 -16.59 10.71
C GLU A 261 14.89 -16.61 9.50
N SER A 262 13.59 -16.34 9.74
CA SER A 262 12.59 -16.33 8.68
C SER A 262 12.79 -15.15 7.73
N GLU A 263 12.98 -15.43 6.45
CA GLU A 263 13.02 -14.42 5.39
C GLU A 263 11.61 -14.09 4.90
N LEU A 264 11.44 -12.89 4.35
CA LEU A 264 10.19 -12.52 3.70
C LEU A 264 10.10 -13.23 2.33
N PRO A 265 8.99 -13.91 2.02
CA PRO A 265 8.85 -14.63 0.76
C PRO A 265 8.84 -13.64 -0.40
N LEU A 266 9.67 -13.90 -1.41
CA LEU A 266 9.70 -13.11 -2.63
C LEU A 266 8.79 -13.74 -3.70
N GLY A 267 8.27 -12.89 -4.57
CA GLY A 267 7.46 -13.30 -5.71
C GLY A 267 7.28 -12.16 -6.70
N THR A 268 6.71 -12.46 -7.86
CA THR A 268 6.54 -11.51 -8.97
C THR A 268 5.08 -11.14 -9.21
N HIS A 269 4.14 -11.71 -8.46
CA HIS A 269 2.72 -11.48 -8.62
C HIS A 269 2.25 -10.25 -7.83
N LEU A 270 1.04 -9.77 -8.14
CA LEU A 270 0.46 -8.63 -7.46
C LEU A 270 0.40 -8.86 -5.95
N GLY A 271 0.99 -7.95 -5.17
CA GLY A 271 1.03 -8.02 -3.71
C GLY A 271 2.19 -8.83 -3.13
N ASP A 272 2.96 -9.54 -3.96
CA ASP A 272 4.20 -10.18 -3.53
C ASP A 272 5.28 -9.14 -3.22
N LEU A 273 6.32 -9.56 -2.51
CA LEU A 273 7.52 -8.76 -2.29
C LEU A 273 8.56 -9.07 -3.37
N THR A 274 9.16 -8.06 -3.97
CA THR A 274 10.34 -8.21 -4.83
C THR A 274 11.59 -7.67 -4.15
N ASP A 275 12.75 -8.17 -4.56
CA ASP A 275 14.02 -7.63 -4.09
C ASP A 275 14.44 -6.42 -4.94
N GLN A 276 14.16 -5.23 -4.43
CA GLN A 276 14.52 -3.96 -5.06
C GLN A 276 16.03 -3.82 -5.29
N ILE A 277 16.87 -4.48 -4.47
CA ILE A 277 18.33 -4.39 -4.63
C ILE A 277 18.81 -5.23 -5.80
N GLU A 278 18.23 -6.41 -5.98
CA GLU A 278 18.48 -7.24 -7.16
C GLU A 278 17.97 -6.56 -8.44
N GLU A 279 16.78 -5.95 -8.41
CA GLU A 279 16.23 -5.21 -9.55
C GLU A 279 17.11 -4.01 -9.97
N ASP A 280 17.57 -3.21 -9.02
CA ASP A 280 18.34 -1.99 -9.29
C ASP A 280 19.81 -2.26 -9.64
N TYR A 281 20.41 -3.32 -9.08
CA TYR A 281 21.86 -3.54 -9.13
C TYR A 281 22.28 -4.88 -9.74
N GLY A 282 21.34 -5.79 -9.96
CA GLY A 282 21.55 -7.11 -10.56
C GLY A 282 21.63 -8.24 -9.53
N PRO A 283 21.53 -9.51 -9.97
CA PRO A 283 21.56 -10.70 -9.11
C PRO A 283 22.79 -10.76 -8.21
N GLY A 284 22.60 -11.24 -6.98
CA GLY A 284 23.68 -11.33 -5.97
C GLY A 284 24.05 -9.99 -5.33
N SER A 285 23.29 -8.93 -5.60
CA SER A 285 23.53 -7.63 -4.97
C SER A 285 22.86 -7.55 -3.59
N PHE A 286 23.57 -7.05 -2.58
CA PHE A 286 23.00 -6.92 -1.23
C PHE A 286 23.53 -5.68 -0.50
N ILE A 287 22.73 -5.21 0.46
CA ILE A 287 23.10 -4.06 1.30
C ILE A 287 24.11 -4.49 2.36
N THR A 288 25.25 -3.79 2.43
CA THR A 288 26.29 -4.01 3.44
C THR A 288 26.19 -3.04 4.62
N GLU A 289 25.74 -1.81 4.37
CA GLU A 289 25.55 -0.77 5.37
C GLU A 289 24.26 0.00 5.08
N PHE A 290 23.48 0.27 6.13
CA PHE A 290 22.24 1.05 6.05
C PHE A 290 22.21 2.09 7.16
N VAL A 291 21.82 3.32 6.82
CA VAL A 291 21.61 4.40 7.79
C VAL A 291 20.32 5.15 7.47
N ALA A 292 19.50 5.39 8.49
CA ALA A 292 18.30 6.22 8.39
C ALA A 292 18.40 7.38 9.40
N GLY A 293 18.17 8.60 8.92
CA GLY A 293 18.09 9.81 9.76
C GLY A 293 16.65 10.19 10.13
N GLY A 294 15.66 9.52 9.53
CA GLY A 294 14.25 9.74 9.77
C GLY A 294 13.39 9.42 8.55
N PRO A 295 12.09 9.74 8.60
CA PRO A 295 11.18 9.47 7.49
C PRO A 295 11.66 10.10 6.18
N LYS A 296 11.76 9.28 5.13
CA LYS A 296 12.19 9.60 3.76
C LYS A 296 13.61 10.16 3.65
N ASN A 297 14.47 9.84 4.63
CA ASN A 297 15.86 10.26 4.70
C ASN A 297 16.75 9.08 5.13
N TYR A 298 17.31 8.38 4.15
CA TYR A 298 18.18 7.23 4.38
C TYR A 298 19.24 7.07 3.28
N ALA A 299 20.28 6.32 3.59
CA ALA A 299 21.33 5.97 2.65
C ALA A 299 21.79 4.52 2.91
N TYR A 300 22.29 3.88 1.87
CA TYR A 300 22.81 2.52 1.96
C TYR A 300 23.94 2.26 0.98
N LYS A 301 24.82 1.32 1.35
CA LYS A 301 25.86 0.77 0.48
C LYS A 301 25.44 -0.60 -0.01
N VAL A 302 25.65 -0.86 -1.30
CA VAL A 302 25.34 -2.12 -1.97
C VAL A 302 26.63 -2.75 -2.47
N ALA A 303 26.90 -3.99 -2.07
CA ALA A 303 27.84 -4.85 -2.78
C ALA A 303 27.13 -5.45 -3.99
N VAL A 304 27.72 -5.30 -5.18
CA VAL A 304 27.07 -5.65 -6.45
C VAL A 304 27.58 -7.00 -6.95
N GLY A 305 26.67 -7.93 -7.25
CA GLY A 305 26.99 -9.22 -7.85
C GLY A 305 27.92 -10.09 -7.01
N ASP A 306 27.62 -10.21 -5.71
CA ASP A 306 28.40 -10.91 -4.70
C ASP A 306 29.85 -10.40 -4.51
N ASP A 307 30.22 -9.29 -5.14
CA ASP A 307 31.53 -8.66 -5.00
C ASP A 307 31.52 -7.56 -3.93
N VAL A 308 32.04 -7.90 -2.75
CA VAL A 308 32.19 -6.98 -1.60
C VAL A 308 33.14 -5.81 -1.84
N HIS A 309 33.91 -5.83 -2.93
CA HIS A 309 34.76 -4.72 -3.34
C HIS A 309 34.08 -3.81 -4.37
N ASN A 310 33.04 -4.28 -5.04
CA ASN A 310 32.23 -3.50 -5.97
C ASN A 310 31.06 -2.82 -5.24
N ILE A 311 31.38 -1.71 -4.55
CA ILE A 311 30.41 -0.97 -3.74
C ILE A 311 29.77 0.18 -4.51
N LYS A 312 28.43 0.20 -4.53
CA LYS A 312 27.62 1.36 -4.94
C LYS A 312 26.96 2.00 -3.72
N VAL A 313 26.75 3.31 -3.77
CA VAL A 313 26.10 4.07 -2.70
C VAL A 313 24.80 4.66 -3.22
N CYS A 314 23.72 4.46 -2.49
CA CYS A 314 22.43 5.10 -2.73
C CYS A 314 22.11 6.05 -1.58
N ILE A 315 21.64 7.25 -1.92
CA ILE A 315 21.22 8.27 -0.96
C ILE A 315 19.81 8.72 -1.38
N LYS A 316 18.82 8.49 -0.52
CA LYS A 316 17.44 8.95 -0.71
C LYS A 316 17.10 9.97 0.38
N VAL A 317 17.09 11.25 0.00
CA VAL A 317 16.79 12.38 0.88
C VAL A 317 15.70 13.23 0.25
N ARG A 318 14.53 13.29 0.89
CA ARG A 318 13.40 14.07 0.37
C ARG A 318 13.62 15.56 0.61
N GLY A 319 13.43 16.37 -0.42
CA GLY A 319 13.50 17.84 -0.33
C GLY A 319 14.90 18.43 -0.54
N ILE A 320 15.90 17.58 -0.83
CA ILE A 320 17.24 18.03 -1.25
C ILE A 320 17.48 17.51 -2.66
N SER A 321 17.52 18.42 -3.64
CA SER A 321 17.99 18.08 -4.98
C SER A 321 19.50 18.07 -4.98
N ILE A 322 20.10 16.87 -4.97
CA ILE A 322 21.54 16.73 -5.17
C ILE A 322 21.82 17.02 -6.64
N ASN A 323 22.23 18.25 -6.94
CA ASN A 323 22.75 18.62 -8.24
C ASN A 323 24.27 18.75 -8.17
N THR A 324 24.93 18.97 -9.31
CA THR A 324 26.40 19.14 -9.39
C THR A 324 26.94 20.27 -8.53
N SER A 325 26.11 21.22 -8.06
CA SER A 325 26.53 22.26 -7.12
C SER A 325 26.61 21.80 -5.66
N CYS A 326 26.06 20.62 -5.34
CA CYS A 326 26.16 19.97 -4.03
C CYS A 326 27.40 19.08 -3.90
N ALA A 327 28.16 18.84 -4.97
CA ALA A 327 29.41 18.12 -4.91
C ALA A 327 30.50 18.99 -4.24
N PRO A 328 31.30 18.46 -3.30
CA PRO A 328 32.46 19.18 -2.81
C PRO A 328 33.35 19.53 -4.00
N ARG A 329 33.67 20.82 -4.17
CA ARG A 329 34.75 21.24 -5.06
C ARG A 329 36.06 20.82 -4.38
N TRP A 330 36.60 19.68 -4.80
CA TRP A 330 37.96 19.27 -4.45
C TRP A 330 38.96 20.05 -5.30
#